data_AF-A0A841CBB4-F1
#
_entry.id   AF-A0A841CBB4-F1
#
_cell.length_a   1.000
_cell.length_b   1.000
_cell.length_c   1.000
_cell.angle_alpha   90.00
_cell.angle_beta   90.00
_cell.angle_gamma   90.00
#
_symmetry.space_group_name_H-M   'P 1'
#
loop_
_entity.id
_entity.type
_entity.pdbx_description
1 polymer ?
#
loop_
_entity_poly.entity_id
_entity_poly.type
_entity_poly.pdbx_seq_one_letter_code
_entity_poly.pdbx_strand_id
1 'polypeptide(L)'
;MASAVADLSGVVSAGAGSRRVTEQVAELLVAAGADRGHRAAFAGLVDRVLDLHAVACGSDPPAPESLARWLLHLQTGFAEPPEVRLAPYAAALGAAGLAWYRAEAVARFSGLPVIGFGQPGRYDRERWALLRVMEELAEHTGDVDLQVLVLARDLSSGWHYLQLATVLRDAGRSQEALEWVGRGIRATGGRGAAGRLVDLAVDECLRLGWSGRVVQSRLAGGASVSDEVRVLVKELAARGL
;
A
#
# COMPACT_ATOMS: atom_id res chain seq x y z
N MET A 1 -20.69 -28.59 3.53
CA MET A 1 -19.75 -27.63 2.90
C MET A 1 -18.42 -28.26 2.50
N ALA A 2 -17.75 -29.04 3.37
CA ALA A 2 -16.48 -29.70 3.01
C ALA A 2 -16.58 -30.60 1.76
N SER A 3 -17.69 -31.34 1.59
CA SER A 3 -17.97 -32.13 0.39
C SER A 3 -18.06 -31.28 -0.88
N ALA A 4 -18.84 -30.18 -0.86
CA ALA A 4 -18.96 -29.30 -2.03
C ALA A 4 -17.62 -28.67 -2.46
N VAL A 5 -16.72 -28.39 -1.51
CA VAL A 5 -15.36 -27.89 -1.81
C VAL A 5 -14.49 -28.99 -2.40
N ALA A 6 -14.57 -30.23 -1.88
CA ALA A 6 -13.85 -31.37 -2.44
C ALA A 6 -14.33 -31.72 -3.86
N ASP A 7 -15.64 -31.63 -4.10
CA ASP A 7 -16.25 -31.83 -5.41
C ASP A 7 -15.80 -30.74 -6.40
N LEU A 8 -15.70 -29.48 -5.95
CA LEU A 8 -15.12 -28.39 -6.75
C LEU A 8 -13.64 -28.60 -7.06
N SER A 9 -12.84 -29.02 -6.08
CA SER A 9 -11.43 -29.36 -6.30
C SER A 9 -11.27 -30.50 -7.32
N GLY A 10 -12.15 -31.50 -7.29
CA GLY A 10 -12.20 -32.58 -8.28
C GLY A 10 -12.51 -32.06 -9.69
N VAL A 11 -13.50 -31.17 -9.83
CA VAL A 11 -13.87 -30.54 -11.11
C VAL A 11 -12.74 -29.65 -11.64
N VAL A 12 -12.09 -28.87 -10.79
CA VAL A 12 -10.96 -27.99 -11.17
C VAL A 12 -9.76 -28.81 -11.65
N SER A 13 -9.51 -29.97 -11.03
CA SER A 13 -8.42 -30.87 -11.38
C SER A 13 -8.67 -31.69 -12.65
N ALA A 14 -9.91 -31.74 -13.15
CA ALA A 14 -10.34 -32.74 -14.13
C ALA A 14 -10.59 -32.23 -15.57
N GLY A 15 -10.54 -30.93 -15.88
CA GLY A 15 -10.83 -30.52 -17.26
C GLY A 15 -10.62 -29.06 -17.66
N ALA A 16 -10.54 -28.86 -18.98
CA ALA A 16 -10.50 -27.56 -19.62
C ALA A 16 -11.69 -26.67 -19.18
N GLY A 17 -11.42 -25.39 -18.92
CA GLY A 17 -12.44 -24.42 -18.47
C GLY A 17 -12.59 -24.28 -16.95
N SER A 18 -11.82 -25.04 -16.16
CA SER A 18 -11.77 -24.94 -14.69
C SER A 18 -11.55 -23.51 -14.19
N ARG A 19 -10.66 -22.76 -14.86
CA ARG A 19 -10.37 -21.35 -14.57
C ARG A 19 -11.63 -20.48 -14.59
N ARG A 20 -12.40 -20.53 -15.68
CA ARG A 20 -13.62 -19.71 -15.85
C ARG A 20 -14.71 -20.08 -14.83
N VAL A 21 -14.83 -21.36 -14.50
CA VAL A 21 -15.75 -21.81 -13.45
C VAL A 21 -15.34 -21.24 -12.09
N THR A 22 -14.04 -21.30 -11.74
CA THR A 22 -13.56 -20.72 -10.49
C THR A 22 -13.69 -19.19 -10.44
N GLU A 23 -13.50 -18.49 -11.56
CA GLU A 23 -13.74 -17.03 -11.65
C GLU A 23 -15.21 -16.71 -11.30
N GLN A 24 -16.15 -17.39 -11.96
CA GLN A 24 -17.59 -17.19 -11.73
C GLN A 24 -18.02 -17.57 -10.30
N VAL A 25 -17.51 -18.68 -9.77
CA VAL A 25 -17.80 -19.11 -8.40
C VAL A 25 -17.25 -18.10 -7.39
N ALA A 26 -16.04 -17.58 -7.60
CA ALA A 26 -15.49 -16.54 -6.73
C ALA A 26 -16.37 -15.29 -6.71
N GLU A 27 -16.76 -14.78 -7.88
CA GLU A 27 -17.63 -13.60 -8.00
C GLU A 27 -18.99 -13.81 -7.32
N LEU A 28 -19.61 -14.98 -7.51
CA LEU A 28 -20.88 -15.34 -6.87
C LEU A 28 -20.76 -15.44 -5.34
N LEU A 29 -19.67 -16.04 -4.83
CA LEU A 29 -19.42 -16.15 -3.40
C LEU A 29 -19.15 -14.77 -2.76
N VAL A 30 -18.40 -13.90 -3.44
CA VAL A 30 -18.16 -12.52 -2.99
C VAL A 30 -19.47 -11.73 -2.97
N ALA A 31 -20.30 -11.85 -4.00
CA ALA A 31 -21.60 -11.20 -4.06
C ALA A 31 -22.55 -11.70 -2.94
N ALA A 32 -22.58 -13.01 -2.70
CA ALA A 32 -23.42 -13.62 -1.66
C ALA A 32 -22.93 -13.30 -0.23
N GLY A 33 -21.62 -13.16 -0.04
CA GLY A 33 -20.98 -12.83 1.25
C GLY A 33 -21.25 -11.41 1.75
N ALA A 34 -21.94 -10.57 0.97
CA ALA A 34 -22.39 -9.25 1.40
C ALA A 34 -23.42 -9.31 2.55
N ASP A 35 -24.12 -10.44 2.72
CA ASP A 35 -25.00 -10.67 3.86
C ASP A 35 -24.22 -10.89 5.16
N ARG A 36 -24.65 -10.23 6.25
CA ARG A 36 -23.90 -10.20 7.52
C ARG A 36 -23.91 -11.55 8.25
N GLY A 37 -24.91 -12.39 8.03
CA GLY A 37 -25.10 -13.64 8.80
C GLY A 37 -24.03 -14.70 8.53
N HIS A 38 -23.44 -14.70 7.33
CA HIS A 38 -22.55 -15.77 6.87
C HIS A 38 -21.20 -15.28 6.35
N ARG A 39 -20.88 -13.99 6.51
CA ARG A 39 -19.68 -13.33 5.94
C ARG A 39 -18.39 -14.14 6.12
N ALA A 40 -18.11 -14.63 7.34
CA ALA A 40 -16.89 -15.38 7.62
C ALA A 40 -16.83 -16.74 6.89
N ALA A 41 -17.96 -17.44 6.78
CA ALA A 41 -18.05 -18.70 6.06
C ALA A 41 -17.85 -18.49 4.54
N PHE A 42 -18.44 -17.44 3.98
CA PHE A 42 -18.23 -17.06 2.58
C PHE A 42 -16.79 -16.62 2.31
N ALA A 43 -16.17 -15.80 3.18
CA ALA A 43 -14.78 -15.39 3.04
C ALA A 43 -13.83 -16.60 2.94
N GLY A 44 -13.93 -17.56 3.86
CA GLY A 44 -13.10 -18.78 3.79
C GLY A 44 -13.41 -19.69 2.60
N LEU A 45 -14.59 -19.58 1.97
CA LEU A 45 -14.86 -20.25 0.69
C LEU A 45 -14.23 -19.49 -0.49
N VAL A 46 -14.28 -18.17 -0.50
CA VAL A 46 -13.63 -17.33 -1.50
C VAL A 46 -12.13 -17.61 -1.52
N ASP A 47 -11.46 -17.63 -0.35
CA ASP A 47 -10.02 -17.91 -0.26
C ASP A 47 -9.66 -19.25 -0.92
N ARG A 48 -10.43 -20.31 -0.62
CA ARG A 48 -10.21 -21.64 -1.22
C ARG A 48 -10.43 -21.66 -2.72
N VAL A 49 -11.45 -20.95 -3.22
CA VAL A 49 -11.71 -20.85 -4.66
C VAL A 49 -10.61 -20.05 -5.35
N LEU A 50 -10.08 -19.01 -4.72
CA LEU A 50 -8.95 -18.24 -5.24
C LEU A 50 -7.66 -19.07 -5.28
N ASP A 51 -7.39 -19.90 -4.27
CA ASP A 51 -6.25 -20.83 -4.29
C ASP A 51 -6.40 -21.84 -5.45
N LEU A 52 -7.60 -22.40 -5.65
CA LEU A 52 -7.88 -23.30 -6.78
C LEU A 52 -7.74 -22.59 -8.15
N HIS A 53 -8.22 -21.35 -8.25
CA HIS A 53 -8.10 -20.54 -9.46
C HIS A 53 -6.64 -20.23 -9.79
N ALA A 54 -5.81 -19.92 -8.78
CA ALA A 54 -4.37 -19.71 -8.97
C ALA A 54 -3.68 -20.96 -9.52
N VAL A 55 -3.99 -22.15 -8.97
CA VAL A 55 -3.48 -23.44 -9.47
C VAL A 55 -3.91 -23.69 -10.92
N ALA A 56 -5.17 -23.41 -11.25
CA ALA A 56 -5.68 -23.54 -12.61
C ALA A 56 -4.95 -22.58 -13.57
N CYS A 57 -4.75 -21.32 -13.17
CA CYS A 57 -3.98 -20.34 -13.95
C CYS A 57 -2.52 -20.75 -14.14
N GLY A 58 -1.90 -21.42 -13.17
CA GLY A 58 -0.54 -21.93 -13.31
C GLY A 58 -0.42 -23.08 -14.33
N SER A 59 -1.49 -23.88 -14.47
CA SER A 59 -1.53 -25.05 -15.35
C SER A 59 -1.96 -24.71 -16.78
N ASP A 60 -2.91 -23.79 -16.94
CA ASP A 60 -3.43 -23.27 -18.21
C ASP A 60 -3.50 -21.73 -18.15
N PRO A 61 -2.36 -21.04 -18.37
CA PRO A 61 -2.28 -19.59 -18.18
C PRO A 61 -3.22 -18.81 -19.11
N PRO A 62 -4.08 -17.92 -18.58
CA PRO A 62 -4.80 -16.96 -19.39
C PRO A 62 -3.84 -15.93 -20.01
N ALA A 63 -4.38 -15.09 -20.90
CA ALA A 63 -3.68 -13.86 -21.28
C ALA A 63 -3.37 -13.03 -20.01
N PRO A 64 -2.11 -12.63 -19.77
CA PRO A 64 -1.68 -11.95 -18.54
C PRO A 64 -2.52 -10.75 -18.12
N GLU A 65 -2.85 -9.87 -19.08
CA GLU A 65 -3.66 -8.68 -18.83
C GLU A 65 -5.11 -9.02 -18.48
N SER A 66 -5.65 -10.11 -19.03
CA SER A 66 -7.02 -10.55 -18.72
C SER A 66 -7.11 -11.06 -17.28
N LEU A 67 -6.09 -11.80 -16.82
CA LEU A 67 -6.00 -12.21 -15.42
C LEU A 67 -5.85 -11.01 -14.49
N ALA A 68 -4.94 -10.10 -14.81
CA ALA A 68 -4.73 -8.88 -14.04
C ALA A 68 -6.02 -8.05 -13.94
N ARG A 69 -6.74 -7.87 -15.05
CA ARG A 69 -8.03 -7.17 -15.10
C ARG A 69 -9.07 -7.86 -14.21
N TRP A 70 -9.15 -9.18 -14.26
CA TRP A 70 -10.08 -9.95 -13.45
C TRP A 70 -9.78 -9.82 -11.95
N LEU A 71 -8.51 -9.97 -11.54
CA LEU A 71 -8.12 -9.80 -10.13
C LEU A 71 -8.44 -8.40 -9.62
N LEU A 72 -8.16 -7.36 -10.41
CA LEU A 72 -8.45 -5.98 -10.02
C LEU A 72 -9.96 -5.73 -9.96
N HIS A 73 -10.74 -6.30 -10.89
CA HIS A 73 -12.19 -6.25 -10.84
C HIS A 73 -12.73 -6.92 -9.56
N LEU A 74 -12.24 -8.11 -9.22
CA LEU A 74 -12.67 -8.82 -8.02
C LEU A 74 -12.43 -8.00 -6.73
N GLN A 75 -11.31 -7.27 -6.66
CA GLN A 75 -10.96 -6.47 -5.49
C GLN A 75 -11.61 -5.09 -5.45
N THR A 76 -12.14 -4.58 -6.57
CA THR A 76 -12.64 -3.19 -6.65
C THR A 76 -14.09 -3.07 -7.11
N GLY A 77 -14.67 -4.12 -7.66
CA GLY A 77 -16.03 -4.16 -8.22
C GLY A 77 -17.12 -4.54 -7.23
N PHE A 78 -16.75 -5.01 -6.03
CA PHE A 78 -17.69 -5.56 -5.05
C PHE A 78 -17.80 -4.69 -3.80
N ALA A 79 -18.93 -4.82 -3.09
CA ALA A 79 -19.19 -4.05 -1.89
C ALA A 79 -18.26 -4.40 -0.73
N GLU A 80 -17.96 -5.69 -0.61
CA GLU A 80 -17.07 -6.30 0.37
C GLU A 80 -16.08 -7.17 -0.42
N PRO A 81 -15.07 -6.56 -1.06
CA PRO A 81 -14.17 -7.30 -1.93
C PRO A 81 -13.20 -8.15 -1.10
N PRO A 82 -12.82 -9.35 -1.60
CA PRO A 82 -11.86 -10.21 -0.93
C PRO A 82 -10.47 -9.59 -0.94
N GLU A 83 -9.60 -10.10 -0.09
CA GLU A 83 -8.15 -9.89 -0.21
C GLU A 83 -7.61 -10.91 -1.19
N VAL A 84 -6.73 -10.47 -2.10
CA VAL A 84 -6.10 -11.34 -3.09
C VAL A 84 -4.61 -11.29 -2.85
N ARG A 85 -4.00 -12.46 -2.66
CA ARG A 85 -2.54 -12.61 -2.63
C ARG A 85 -2.03 -12.72 -4.05
N LEU A 86 -1.04 -11.92 -4.45
CA LEU A 86 -0.43 -11.96 -5.78
C LEU A 86 0.56 -13.10 -5.93
N ALA A 87 1.20 -13.54 -4.85
CA ALA A 87 2.24 -14.58 -4.92
C ALA A 87 1.78 -15.89 -5.63
N PRO A 88 0.57 -16.45 -5.37
CA PRO A 88 0.07 -17.60 -6.12
C PRO A 88 -0.17 -17.34 -7.61
N TYR A 89 -0.41 -16.09 -8.01
CA TYR A 89 -0.68 -15.70 -9.40
C TYR A 89 0.56 -15.21 -10.15
N ALA A 90 1.68 -14.98 -9.47
CA ALA A 90 2.86 -14.31 -10.01
C ALA A 90 3.38 -14.95 -11.31
N ALA A 91 3.42 -16.28 -11.38
CA ALA A 91 3.86 -17.01 -12.57
C ALA A 91 2.90 -16.83 -13.76
N ALA A 92 1.58 -16.88 -13.52
CA ALA A 92 0.56 -16.72 -14.56
C ALA A 92 0.41 -15.27 -15.03
N LEU A 93 0.59 -14.30 -14.14
CA LEU A 93 0.65 -12.89 -14.48
C LEU A 93 1.91 -12.55 -15.28
N GLY A 94 3.06 -13.10 -14.89
CA GLY A 94 4.36 -12.71 -15.43
C GLY A 94 4.61 -11.20 -15.36
N ALA A 95 5.66 -10.74 -16.03
CA ALA A 95 6.02 -9.33 -16.02
C ALA A 95 4.94 -8.44 -16.69
N ALA A 96 4.33 -8.89 -17.78
CA ALA A 96 3.34 -8.11 -18.52
C ALA A 96 2.03 -7.91 -17.72
N GLY A 97 1.52 -8.97 -17.09
CA GLY A 97 0.31 -8.89 -16.27
C GLY A 97 0.53 -8.04 -15.01
N LEU A 98 1.66 -8.22 -14.33
CA LEU A 98 2.02 -7.38 -13.17
C LEU A 98 2.20 -5.90 -13.55
N ALA A 99 2.84 -5.61 -14.69
CA ALA A 99 3.01 -4.24 -15.16
C ALA A 99 1.66 -3.57 -15.47
N TRP A 100 0.75 -4.29 -16.15
CA TRP A 100 -0.61 -3.79 -16.41
C TRP A 100 -1.38 -3.58 -15.10
N TYR A 101 -1.33 -4.57 -14.20
CA TYR A 101 -2.02 -4.51 -12.91
C TYR A 101 -1.56 -3.31 -12.08
N ARG A 102 -0.24 -3.10 -11.99
CA ARG A 102 0.37 -1.94 -11.31
C ARG A 102 -0.06 -0.63 -11.96
N ALA A 103 0.03 -0.52 -13.28
CA ALA A 103 -0.29 0.72 -13.98
C ALA A 103 -1.74 1.15 -13.74
N GLU A 104 -2.69 0.21 -13.83
CA GLU A 104 -4.11 0.48 -13.62
C GLU A 104 -4.41 0.82 -12.16
N ALA A 105 -3.87 0.05 -11.20
CA ALA A 105 -4.02 0.33 -9.77
C ALA A 105 -3.47 1.71 -9.39
N VAL A 106 -2.25 2.04 -9.87
CA VAL A 106 -1.61 3.34 -9.65
C VAL A 106 -2.43 4.46 -10.26
N ALA A 107 -2.93 4.32 -11.49
CA ALA A 107 -3.72 5.35 -12.16
C ALA A 107 -4.99 5.68 -11.35
N ARG A 108 -5.74 4.64 -10.95
CA ARG A 108 -6.96 4.79 -10.15
C ARG A 108 -6.68 5.36 -8.76
N PHE A 109 -5.72 4.80 -8.04
CA PHE A 109 -5.37 5.27 -6.70
C PHE A 109 -4.82 6.70 -6.73
N SER A 110 -4.08 7.07 -7.77
CA SER A 110 -3.55 8.42 -7.93
C SER A 110 -4.63 9.48 -8.17
N GLY A 111 -5.77 9.08 -8.74
CA GLY A 111 -6.95 9.92 -8.87
C GLY A 111 -7.69 10.18 -7.54
N LEU A 112 -7.39 9.43 -6.47
CA LEU A 112 -8.02 9.64 -5.18
C LEU A 112 -7.55 10.97 -4.56
N PRO A 113 -8.47 11.74 -3.91
CA PRO A 113 -8.11 12.95 -3.19
C PRO A 113 -7.10 12.66 -2.09
N VAL A 114 -6.07 13.51 -1.97
CA VAL A 114 -5.16 13.50 -0.82
C VAL A 114 -5.89 14.02 0.41
N ILE A 115 -5.77 13.31 1.54
CA ILE A 115 -6.25 13.79 2.83
C ILE A 115 -5.17 14.70 3.42
N GLY A 116 -5.44 16.00 3.46
CA GLY A 116 -4.48 17.00 3.94
C GLY A 116 -4.37 17.05 5.45
N PHE A 117 -3.31 17.67 5.97
CA PHE A 117 -3.09 17.84 7.41
C PHE A 117 -4.29 18.50 8.10
N GLY A 118 -4.77 17.90 9.19
CA GLY A 118 -5.93 18.38 9.95
C GLY A 118 -7.28 18.11 9.30
N GLN A 119 -7.33 17.51 8.10
CA GLN A 119 -8.58 17.06 7.50
C GLN A 119 -9.02 15.73 8.11
N PRO A 120 -10.34 15.50 8.26
CA PRO A 120 -10.84 14.20 8.67
C PRO A 120 -10.49 13.14 7.61
N GLY A 121 -10.28 11.91 8.08
CA GLY A 121 -10.07 10.76 7.21
C GLY A 121 -11.21 10.59 6.21
N ARG A 122 -10.89 10.12 5.00
CA ARG A 122 -11.87 9.70 3.99
C ARG A 122 -11.82 8.20 3.91
N TYR A 123 -12.98 7.57 4.08
CA TYR A 123 -13.10 6.12 4.20
C TYR A 123 -14.15 5.59 3.23
N ASP A 124 -14.10 6.04 1.99
CA ASP A 124 -14.96 5.50 0.94
C ASP A 124 -14.49 4.11 0.49
N ARG A 125 -15.42 3.33 -0.04
CA ARG A 125 -15.19 1.94 -0.44
C ARG A 125 -14.07 1.79 -1.46
N GLU A 126 -14.01 2.70 -2.44
CA GLU A 126 -13.01 2.63 -3.50
C GLU A 126 -11.60 2.85 -2.95
N ARG A 127 -11.41 3.83 -2.06
CA ARG A 127 -10.14 4.03 -1.37
C ARG A 127 -9.70 2.78 -0.60
N TRP A 128 -10.59 2.17 0.19
CA TRP A 128 -10.26 0.97 0.95
C TRP A 128 -9.87 -0.21 0.06
N ALA A 129 -10.60 -0.41 -1.05
CA ALA A 129 -10.31 -1.45 -2.02
C ALA A 129 -8.95 -1.23 -2.68
N LEU A 130 -8.69 -0.02 -3.19
CA LEU A 130 -7.44 0.30 -3.86
C LEU A 130 -6.25 0.36 -2.89
N LEU A 131 -6.45 0.73 -1.62
CA LEU A 131 -5.41 0.69 -0.60
C LEU A 131 -4.86 -0.74 -0.44
N ARG A 132 -5.73 -1.73 -0.26
CA ARG A 132 -5.33 -3.13 -0.14
C ARG A 132 -4.61 -3.64 -1.39
N VAL A 133 -5.10 -3.27 -2.58
CA VAL A 133 -4.45 -3.61 -3.85
C VAL A 133 -3.02 -3.04 -3.93
N MET A 134 -2.84 -1.80 -3.52
CA MET A 134 -1.55 -1.11 -3.56
C MET A 134 -0.58 -1.64 -2.50
N GLU A 135 -1.07 -1.98 -1.31
CA GLU A 135 -0.29 -2.62 -0.25
C GLU A 135 0.22 -3.99 -0.68
N GLU A 136 -0.66 -4.87 -1.17
CA GLU A 136 -0.25 -6.18 -1.69
C GLU A 136 0.75 -6.06 -2.86
N LEU A 137 0.54 -5.11 -3.77
CA LEU A 137 1.51 -4.85 -4.84
C LEU A 137 2.88 -4.45 -4.30
N ALA A 138 2.90 -3.49 -3.37
CA ALA A 138 4.13 -2.98 -2.78
C ALA A 138 4.89 -4.08 -2.03
N GLU A 139 4.18 -4.91 -1.26
CA GLU A 139 4.75 -6.06 -0.55
C GLU A 139 5.27 -7.12 -1.52
N HIS A 140 4.46 -7.51 -2.51
CA HIS A 140 4.82 -8.56 -3.46
C HIS A 140 6.04 -8.18 -4.33
N THR A 141 6.15 -6.90 -4.70
CA THR A 141 7.21 -6.41 -5.60
C THR A 141 8.39 -5.75 -4.88
N GLY A 142 8.28 -5.49 -3.57
CA GLY A 142 9.25 -4.67 -2.83
C GLY A 142 9.32 -3.22 -3.32
N ASP A 143 8.26 -2.72 -3.97
CA ASP A 143 8.23 -1.41 -4.60
C ASP A 143 7.98 -0.29 -3.58
N VAL A 144 9.07 0.35 -3.16
CA VAL A 144 9.06 1.48 -2.22
C VAL A 144 8.28 2.68 -2.78
N ASP A 145 8.25 2.90 -4.09
CA ASP A 145 7.48 4.00 -4.68
C ASP A 145 5.98 3.80 -4.47
N LEU A 146 5.48 2.57 -4.51
CA LEU A 146 4.08 2.27 -4.18
C LEU A 146 3.78 2.54 -2.70
N GLN A 147 4.67 2.14 -1.78
CA GLN A 147 4.52 2.45 -0.35
C GLN A 147 4.47 3.96 -0.12
N VAL A 148 5.39 4.71 -0.76
CA VAL A 148 5.41 6.18 -0.69
C VAL A 148 4.14 6.78 -1.24
N LEU A 149 3.62 6.28 -2.37
CA LEU A 149 2.40 6.77 -3.00
C LEU A 149 1.16 6.54 -2.11
N VAL A 150 1.08 5.38 -1.45
CA VAL A 150 0.05 5.06 -0.47
C VAL A 150 0.12 6.02 0.72
N LEU A 151 1.28 6.14 1.36
CA LEU A 151 1.47 7.01 2.52
C LEU A 151 1.25 8.50 2.18
N ALA A 152 1.62 8.93 0.98
CA ALA A 152 1.39 10.29 0.51
C ALA A 152 -0.10 10.63 0.31
N ARG A 153 -0.98 9.63 0.29
CA ARG A 153 -2.43 9.83 0.06
C ARG A 153 -3.20 10.15 1.34
N ASP A 154 -2.62 9.87 2.50
CA ASP A 154 -3.10 10.32 3.81
C ASP A 154 -2.00 11.07 4.56
N LEU A 155 -2.12 12.39 4.61
CA LEU A 155 -1.23 13.29 5.32
C LEU A 155 -1.98 14.03 6.45
N SER A 156 -3.06 13.43 6.96
CA SER A 156 -3.95 14.02 7.96
C SER A 156 -3.28 14.38 9.28
N SER A 157 -2.11 13.79 9.56
CA SER A 157 -1.39 13.91 10.83
C SER A 157 0.10 14.02 10.58
N GLY A 158 0.83 14.68 11.50
CA GLY A 158 2.29 14.74 11.46
C GLY A 158 2.95 13.36 11.52
N TRP A 159 2.28 12.37 12.12
CA TRP A 159 2.75 10.99 12.17
C TRP A 159 2.81 10.34 10.78
N HIS A 160 1.91 10.69 9.86
CA HIS A 160 1.96 10.17 8.48
C HIS A 160 3.17 10.70 7.70
N TYR A 161 3.55 11.97 7.92
CA TYR A 161 4.81 12.51 7.37
C TYR A 161 6.03 11.77 7.93
N LEU A 162 6.02 11.47 9.23
CA LEU A 162 7.11 10.72 9.86
C LEU A 162 7.22 9.29 9.31
N GLN A 163 6.10 8.60 9.15
CA GLN A 163 6.05 7.26 8.59
C GLN A 163 6.61 7.23 7.17
N LEU A 164 6.17 8.17 6.32
CA LEU A 164 6.66 8.29 4.95
C LEU A 164 8.17 8.58 4.90
N ALA A 165 8.65 9.54 5.69
CA ALA A 165 10.07 9.85 5.77
C ALA A 165 10.90 8.65 6.28
N THR A 166 10.35 7.84 7.19
CA THR A 166 10.98 6.62 7.71
C THR A 166 11.13 5.58 6.61
N VAL A 167 10.06 5.31 5.84
CA VAL A 167 10.11 4.37 4.70
C VAL A 167 11.18 4.77 3.69
N LEU A 168 11.23 6.07 3.33
CA LEU A 168 12.24 6.58 2.41
C LEU A 168 13.66 6.43 2.95
N ARG A 169 13.87 6.77 4.23
CA ARG A 169 15.17 6.62 4.90
C ARG A 169 15.63 5.17 4.89
N ASP A 170 14.75 4.24 5.25
CA ASP A 170 15.06 2.81 5.34
C ASP A 170 15.35 2.21 3.96
N ALA A 171 14.78 2.79 2.90
CA ALA A 171 15.10 2.50 1.51
C ALA A 171 16.37 3.21 0.98
N GLY A 172 17.09 3.97 1.83
CA GLY A 172 18.30 4.72 1.45
C GLY A 172 18.04 6.00 0.65
N ARG A 173 16.79 6.45 0.53
CA ARG A 173 16.37 7.66 -0.20
C ARG A 173 16.40 8.89 0.70
N SER A 174 17.58 9.18 1.21
CA SER A 174 17.85 10.16 2.27
C SER A 174 17.35 11.57 1.98
N GLN A 175 17.59 12.04 0.76
CA GLN A 175 17.21 13.40 0.37
C GLN A 175 15.69 13.55 0.40
N GLU A 176 14.96 12.61 -0.18
CA GLU A 176 13.49 12.62 -0.17
C GLU A 176 12.94 12.45 1.25
N ALA A 177 13.58 11.63 2.09
CA ALA A 177 13.21 11.53 3.50
C ALA A 177 13.29 12.90 4.21
N LEU A 178 14.38 13.65 3.99
CA LEU A 178 14.56 14.99 4.56
C LEU A 178 13.57 16.03 3.98
N GLU A 179 13.23 15.94 2.69
CA GLU A 179 12.18 16.77 2.07
C GLU A 179 10.82 16.53 2.75
N TRP A 180 10.45 15.27 2.98
CA TRP A 180 9.22 14.90 3.67
C TRP A 180 9.22 15.30 5.15
N VAL A 181 10.37 15.24 5.83
CA VAL A 181 10.54 15.83 7.16
C VAL A 181 10.26 17.33 7.13
N GLY A 182 10.87 18.06 6.20
CA GLY A 182 10.66 19.50 6.05
C GLY A 182 9.18 19.84 5.84
N ARG A 183 8.48 19.07 4.98
CA ARG A 183 7.04 19.20 4.77
C ARG A 183 6.23 18.93 6.04
N GLY A 184 6.54 17.87 6.78
CA GLY A 184 5.85 17.52 8.02
C GLY A 184 6.04 18.57 9.12
N ILE A 185 7.25 19.11 9.26
CA ILE A 185 7.54 20.19 10.22
C ILE A 185 6.76 21.46 9.86
N ARG A 186 6.73 21.84 8.58
CA ARG A 186 5.93 22.97 8.10
C ARG A 186 4.44 22.77 8.36
N ALA A 187 3.90 21.58 8.06
CA ALA A 187 2.48 21.26 8.24
C ALA A 187 2.06 21.29 9.73
N THR A 188 2.89 20.71 10.61
CA THR A 188 2.60 20.63 12.04
C THR A 188 2.82 21.95 12.80
N GLY A 189 3.60 22.87 12.25
CA GLY A 189 3.98 24.12 12.92
C GLY A 189 4.70 23.89 14.24
N GLY A 190 5.47 22.81 14.35
CA GLY A 190 6.20 22.46 15.58
C GLY A 190 5.40 21.70 16.64
N ARG A 191 4.19 21.22 16.34
CA ARG A 191 3.34 20.44 17.28
C ARG A 191 3.30 18.96 16.92
N GLY A 192 2.78 18.13 17.84
CA GLY A 192 2.58 16.69 17.59
C GLY A 192 3.89 15.98 17.25
N ALA A 193 3.95 15.36 16.07
CA ALA A 193 5.12 14.58 15.61
C ALA A 193 6.38 15.43 15.31
N ALA A 194 6.34 16.77 15.43
CA ALA A 194 7.46 17.65 15.09
C ALA A 194 8.78 17.25 15.76
N GLY A 195 8.78 16.88 17.05
CA GLY A 195 9.99 16.44 17.75
C GLY A 195 10.61 15.18 17.11
N ARG A 196 9.77 14.20 16.75
CA ARG A 196 10.21 12.95 16.10
C ARG A 196 10.69 13.17 14.66
N LEU A 197 10.12 14.15 13.98
CA LEU A 197 10.57 14.59 12.66
C LEU A 197 11.96 15.24 12.75
N VAL A 198 12.20 16.08 13.76
CA VAL A 198 13.53 16.65 14.04
C VAL A 198 14.53 15.54 14.40
N ASP A 199 14.14 14.57 15.24
CA ASP A 199 14.99 13.41 15.57
C ASP A 199 15.45 12.69 14.28
N LEU A 200 14.48 12.33 13.42
CA LEU A 200 14.79 11.64 12.16
C LEU A 200 15.73 12.46 11.27
N ALA A 201 15.51 13.78 11.14
CA ALA A 201 16.39 14.62 10.34
C ALA A 201 17.79 14.78 10.93
N VAL A 202 17.93 14.86 12.26
CA VAL A 202 19.23 14.94 12.92
C VAL A 202 20.00 13.64 12.71
N ASP A 203 19.35 12.49 12.96
CA ASP A 203 19.95 11.17 12.78
C ASP A 203 20.39 10.98 11.33
N GLU A 204 19.55 11.39 10.37
CA GLU A 204 19.86 11.26 8.96
C GLU A 204 20.96 12.22 8.51
N CYS A 205 20.97 13.47 8.99
CA CYS A 205 22.08 14.40 8.77
C CYS A 205 23.40 13.83 9.30
N LEU A 206 23.41 13.26 10.51
CA LEU A 206 24.59 12.63 11.10
C LEU A 206 25.09 11.47 10.23
N ARG A 207 24.19 10.62 9.76
CA ARG A 207 24.53 9.48 8.88
C ARG A 207 25.14 9.93 7.55
N LEU A 208 24.69 11.07 7.01
CA LEU A 208 25.24 11.69 5.80
C LEU A 208 26.53 12.50 6.05
N GLY A 209 26.98 12.63 7.30
CA GLY A 209 28.13 13.48 7.67
C GLY A 209 27.84 14.99 7.60
N TRP A 210 26.57 15.39 7.62
CA TRP A 210 26.16 16.78 7.55
C TRP A 210 26.22 17.42 8.95
N SER A 211 27.25 18.21 9.19
CA SER A 211 27.41 18.98 10.43
C SER A 211 26.69 20.34 10.36
N GLY A 212 25.36 20.33 10.39
CA GLY A 212 24.53 21.54 10.46
C GLY A 212 24.44 22.13 11.87
N ARG A 213 23.98 23.37 11.98
CA ARG A 213 23.65 24.04 13.24
C ARG A 213 22.63 23.27 14.06
N VAL A 214 21.65 22.61 13.44
CA VAL A 214 20.67 21.81 14.22
C VAL A 214 21.35 20.62 14.89
N VAL A 215 22.29 19.96 14.19
CA VAL A 215 23.07 18.84 14.72
C VAL A 215 23.99 19.31 15.85
N GLN A 216 24.70 20.43 15.64
CA GLN A 216 25.56 21.02 16.68
C GLN A 216 24.76 21.43 17.92
N SER A 217 23.57 22.02 17.73
CA SER A 217 22.69 22.43 18.81
C SER A 217 22.14 21.25 19.61
N ARG A 218 21.83 20.13 18.95
CA ARG A 218 21.39 18.89 19.60
C ARG A 218 22.52 18.27 20.42
N LEU A 219 23.74 18.21 19.87
CA LEU A 219 24.92 17.70 20.57
C LEU A 219 25.33 18.55 21.77
N ALA A 220 25.13 19.87 21.69
CA ALA A 220 25.45 20.80 22.79
C ALA A 220 24.47 20.74 23.97
N GLY A 221 23.30 20.10 23.81
CA GLY A 221 22.30 19.92 24.87
C GLY A 221 21.76 21.25 25.41
N GLY A 222 20.70 21.80 24.79
CA GLY A 222 20.09 23.03 25.33
C GLY A 222 19.05 23.75 24.46
N ALA A 223 18.81 23.32 23.22
CA ALA A 223 17.77 23.93 22.39
C ALA A 223 16.39 23.33 22.66
N SER A 224 15.37 24.19 22.65
CA SER A 224 13.98 23.72 22.63
C SER A 224 13.65 23.12 21.26
N VAL A 225 12.70 22.18 21.20
CA VAL A 225 12.21 21.61 19.93
C VAL A 225 11.76 22.70 18.96
N SER A 226 11.17 23.79 19.47
CA SER A 226 10.76 24.93 18.67
C SER A 226 11.93 25.70 18.04
N ASP A 227 13.06 25.80 18.73
CA ASP A 227 14.28 26.39 18.16
C ASP A 227 14.91 25.46 17.12
N GLU A 228 14.97 24.16 17.40
CA GLU A 228 15.50 23.16 16.47
C GLU A 228 14.70 23.10 15.18
N VAL A 229 13.36 23.10 15.27
CA VAL A 229 12.45 23.21 14.12
C VAL A 229 12.80 24.45 13.28
N ARG A 230 12.98 25.62 13.92
CA ARG A 230 13.28 26.87 13.22
C ARG A 230 14.62 26.82 12.51
N VAL A 231 15.64 26.22 13.13
CA VAL A 231 16.97 26.05 12.54
C VAL A 231 16.91 25.06 11.39
N LEU A 232 16.36 23.86 11.60
CA LEU A 232 16.27 22.80 10.61
C LEU A 232 15.55 23.25 9.34
N VAL A 233 14.43 23.98 9.47
CA VAL A 233 13.69 24.51 8.32
C VAL A 233 14.58 25.42 7.45
N LYS A 234 15.42 26.27 8.06
CA LYS A 234 16.35 27.13 7.32
C LYS A 234 17.46 26.33 6.66
N GLU A 235 17.97 25.30 7.33
CA GLU A 235 19.07 24.47 6.82
C GLU A 235 18.65 23.58 5.65
N LEU A 236 17.44 23.03 5.71
CA LEU A 236 16.82 22.28 4.62
C LEU A 236 16.55 23.21 3.43
N ALA A 237 15.96 24.39 3.67
CA ALA A 237 15.69 25.35 2.61
C ALA A 237 16.97 25.83 1.90
N ALA A 238 18.05 26.06 2.64
CA ALA A 238 19.36 26.44 2.06
C ALA A 238 19.96 25.34 1.17
N ARG A 239 19.47 24.10 1.28
CA ARG A 239 19.87 22.94 0.45
C ARG A 239 18.87 22.63 -0.65
N GLY A 240 17.79 23.41 -0.77
CA GLY A 240 16.72 23.18 -1.74
C GLY A 240 15.68 22.14 -1.32
N LEU A 241 15.54 21.85 -0.01
CA LEU A 241 14.62 20.87 0.58
C LEU A 241 13.44 21.54 1.35
#